data_AF-A0A2L0HAA7-F1
#
_entry.id   AF-A0A2L0HAA7-F1
#
_cell.length_a   1.000
_cell.length_b   1.000
_cell.length_c   1.000
_cell.angle_alpha   90.00
_cell.angle_beta   90.00
_cell.angle_gamma   90.00
#
_symmetry.space_group_name_H-M   'P 1'
#
loop_
_entity.id
_entity.type
_entity.pdbx_description
1 polymer ?
#
loop_
_entity_poly.entity_id
_entity_poly.type
_entity_poly.pdbx_seq_one_letter_code
_entity_poly.pdbx_strand_id
1 'polypeptide(L)'
;MGLCPLEFGARNGLTGCRGAGVAEDLLEGYYKIRIDRRWDLEDLYKFPRAYEQVYFAFFSLMPHDDEYTRSRIDQAYATFPWRGGYSAVNFYNHLKYTVPKRQRPAIKSLQYASPGWIELIAVAVTVSFLISRVVKSVCASIDAANNTYSNIHRELADRKLLRIEVEKKELELLQHNLDFVRGANLEMAELLQIPPTQIAEINRRTGSDLKTLKIFLSVFRRIRILADYQNKGKADL
;
A
#
# COMPACT_ATOMS: atom_id res chain seq x y z
N MET A 1 -47.94 -31.90 -1.60
CA MET A 1 -47.42 -33.12 -0.96
C MET A 1 -46.37 -33.68 -1.92
N GLY A 2 -45.08 -33.44 -1.70
CA GLY A 2 -44.23 -34.30 -0.86
C GLY A 2 -43.88 -35.55 -1.69
N LEU A 3 -42.64 -35.87 -2.03
CA LEU A 3 -41.47 -36.04 -1.15
C LEU A 3 -40.22 -36.20 -2.04
N CYS A 4 -39.07 -35.74 -1.54
CA CYS A 4 -37.78 -36.34 -1.85
C CYS A 4 -37.59 -37.56 -0.92
N PRO A 5 -36.86 -38.61 -1.34
CA PRO A 5 -35.74 -39.02 -0.50
C PRO A 5 -34.47 -39.49 -1.27
N LEU A 6 -33.34 -38.99 -0.76
CA LEU A 6 -32.01 -39.60 -0.51
C LEU A 6 -31.71 -41.00 -1.08
N GLU A 7 -30.50 -41.20 -1.60
CA GLU A 7 -29.58 -42.30 -1.20
C GLU A 7 -28.10 -41.95 -1.49
N PHE A 8 -27.25 -42.45 -0.59
CA PHE A 8 -25.81 -42.29 -0.40
C PHE A 8 -25.00 -43.27 -1.28
N GLY A 9 -23.76 -42.93 -1.64
CA GLY A 9 -22.82 -43.93 -2.18
C GLY A 9 -21.49 -43.36 -2.67
N ALA A 10 -20.42 -43.57 -1.92
CA ALA A 10 -19.09 -42.99 -2.12
C ALA A 10 -18.11 -43.92 -2.87
N ARG A 11 -17.09 -43.29 -3.48
CA ARG A 11 -15.66 -43.65 -3.59
C ARG A 11 -15.05 -43.95 -4.98
N ASN A 12 -13.81 -43.47 -5.05
CA ASN A 12 -12.67 -43.72 -5.96
C ASN A 12 -12.63 -42.79 -7.19
N GLY A 13 -11.65 -41.91 -7.37
CA GLY A 13 -10.29 -41.86 -6.84
C GLY A 13 -9.32 -41.93 -8.02
N LEU A 14 -8.90 -40.78 -8.55
CA LEU A 14 -7.72 -40.69 -9.41
C LEU A 14 -6.95 -39.41 -9.09
N THR A 15 -5.86 -39.64 -8.38
CA THR A 15 -4.64 -38.85 -8.27
C THR A 15 -4.20 -38.27 -9.61
N GLY A 16 -3.92 -36.98 -9.63
CA GLY A 16 -3.21 -36.30 -10.70
C GLY A 16 -2.39 -35.16 -10.12
N CYS A 17 -1.21 -35.50 -9.58
CA CYS A 17 -0.20 -34.53 -9.19
C CYS A 17 0.13 -33.64 -10.41
N ARG A 18 -0.14 -32.34 -10.32
CA ARG A 18 0.47 -31.31 -11.17
C ARG A 18 0.81 -30.09 -10.32
N GLY A 19 2.11 -29.80 -10.30
CA GLY A 19 2.83 -28.61 -9.82
C GLY A 19 2.07 -27.61 -8.96
N ALA A 20 2.41 -27.58 -7.67
CA ALA A 20 2.20 -26.42 -6.82
C ALA A 20 3.16 -25.29 -7.25
N GLY A 21 2.80 -24.61 -8.33
CA GLY A 21 3.27 -23.25 -8.60
C GLY A 21 2.50 -22.30 -7.70
N VAL A 22 3.21 -21.47 -6.96
CA VAL A 22 2.67 -20.48 -6.02
C VAL A 22 1.97 -19.38 -6.83
N ALA A 23 0.69 -19.58 -7.12
CA ALA A 23 -0.25 -18.53 -7.49
C ALA A 23 -1.25 -18.43 -6.34
N GLU A 24 -0.90 -17.62 -5.34
CA GLU A 24 -1.81 -17.21 -4.28
C GLU A 24 -2.80 -16.25 -4.92
N ASP A 25 -3.83 -16.82 -5.55
CA ASP A 25 -4.94 -16.11 -6.17
C ASP A 25 -5.43 -15.02 -5.21
N LEU A 26 -5.48 -13.78 -5.71
CA LEU A 26 -5.99 -12.61 -4.98
C LEU A 26 -7.45 -12.86 -4.60
N LEU A 27 -7.69 -13.51 -3.46
CA LEU A 27 -9.02 -13.89 -3.00
C LEU A 27 -9.94 -12.65 -3.02
N GLU A 28 -10.95 -12.70 -3.88
CA GLU A 28 -12.05 -11.74 -3.84
C GLU A 28 -12.83 -11.98 -2.55
N GLY A 29 -12.95 -10.95 -1.72
CA GLY A 29 -13.57 -11.10 -0.41
C GLY A 29 -14.02 -9.77 0.18
N TYR A 30 -14.52 -9.86 1.42
CA TYR A 30 -14.92 -8.71 2.21
C TYR A 30 -13.87 -8.43 3.27
N TYR A 31 -13.53 -7.16 3.44
CA TYR A 31 -12.65 -6.70 4.50
C TYR A 31 -13.43 -5.76 5.42
N LYS A 32 -13.41 -6.04 6.73
CA LYS A 32 -14.12 -5.23 7.73
C LYS A 32 -13.11 -4.48 8.59
N ILE A 33 -13.18 -3.16 8.52
CA ILE A 33 -12.48 -2.25 9.43
C ILE A 33 -13.47 -1.94 10.56
N ARG A 34 -13.11 -2.24 11.80
CA ARG A 34 -13.95 -1.84 12.94
C ARG A 34 -13.78 -0.35 13.17
N ILE A 35 -14.87 0.34 13.45
CA ILE A 35 -14.86 1.75 13.80
C ILE A 35 -15.49 1.94 15.16
N ASP A 36 -14.97 2.91 15.90
CA ASP A 36 -15.45 3.26 17.23
C ASP A 36 -15.26 4.77 17.45
N ARG A 37 -15.71 5.26 18.61
CA ARG A 37 -15.70 6.68 19.00
C ARG A 37 -16.50 7.55 18.02
N ARG A 38 -16.46 8.86 18.27
CA ARG A 38 -17.12 9.85 17.42
C ARG A 38 -16.27 10.11 16.18
N TRP A 39 -16.86 9.89 15.01
CA TRP A 39 -16.33 10.35 13.73
C TRP A 39 -17.03 11.65 13.34
N ASP A 40 -16.26 12.62 12.88
CA ASP A 40 -16.78 13.81 12.21
C ASP A 40 -16.78 13.61 10.67
N LEU A 41 -17.33 14.58 9.94
CA LEU A 41 -17.36 14.53 8.49
C LEU A 41 -15.96 14.53 7.87
N GLU A 42 -14.99 15.14 8.56
CA GLU A 42 -13.62 15.18 8.09
C GLU A 42 -12.96 13.80 8.20
N ASP A 43 -13.30 13.01 9.23
CA ASP A 43 -12.88 11.63 9.39
C ASP A 43 -13.36 10.74 8.23
N LEU A 44 -14.64 10.91 7.85
CA LEU A 44 -15.25 10.20 6.72
C LEU A 44 -14.63 10.58 5.36
N TYR A 45 -13.83 11.65 5.31
CA TYR A 45 -13.03 12.02 4.15
C TYR A 45 -11.57 11.54 4.28
N LYS A 46 -10.90 11.88 5.38
CA LYS A 46 -9.46 11.65 5.60
C LYS A 46 -9.13 10.17 5.66
N PHE A 47 -9.85 9.39 6.46
CA PHE A 47 -9.53 7.98 6.67
C PHE A 47 -9.74 7.15 5.39
N PRO A 48 -10.91 7.18 4.72
CA PRO A 48 -11.10 6.43 3.49
C PRO A 48 -10.13 6.84 2.38
N ARG A 49 -9.81 8.14 2.27
CA ARG A 49 -8.84 8.62 1.28
C ARG A 49 -7.42 8.13 1.55
N ALA A 50 -6.98 8.15 2.81
CA ALA A 50 -5.68 7.59 3.18
C ALA A 50 -5.62 6.09 2.91
N TYR A 51 -6.68 5.36 3.29
CA TYR A 51 -6.78 3.91 3.05
C TYR A 51 -6.71 3.60 1.56
N GLU A 52 -7.52 4.26 0.74
CA GLU A 52 -7.53 4.10 -0.73
C GLU A 52 -6.13 4.31 -1.33
N GLN A 53 -5.40 5.34 -0.90
CA GLN A 53 -4.08 5.64 -1.42
C GLN A 53 -3.01 4.62 -1.00
N VAL A 54 -3.06 4.14 0.26
CA VAL A 54 -2.17 3.06 0.72
C VAL A 54 -2.52 1.77 -0.03
N TYR A 55 -3.80 1.49 -0.22
CA TYR A 55 -4.28 0.34 -0.98
C TYR A 55 -3.68 0.29 -2.38
N PHE A 56 -3.80 1.36 -3.16
CA PHE A 56 -3.26 1.38 -4.52
C PHE A 56 -1.73 1.29 -4.56
N ALA A 57 -1.04 1.87 -3.57
CA ALA A 57 0.40 1.68 -3.46
C ALA A 57 0.77 0.21 -3.22
N PHE A 58 0.20 -0.42 -2.19
CA PHE A 58 0.53 -1.81 -1.86
C PHE A 58 0.10 -2.78 -2.97
N PHE A 59 -1.06 -2.57 -3.58
CA PHE A 59 -1.48 -3.33 -4.75
C PHE A 59 -0.42 -3.25 -5.85
N SER A 60 0.09 -2.06 -6.17
CA SER A 60 1.10 -1.90 -7.23
C SER A 60 2.46 -2.55 -6.92
N LEU A 61 2.72 -2.87 -5.65
CA LEU A 61 3.94 -3.58 -5.20
C LEU A 61 3.80 -5.11 -5.24
N MET A 62 2.58 -5.63 -5.32
CA MET A 62 2.36 -7.07 -5.43
C MET A 62 2.80 -7.59 -6.81
N PRO A 63 3.18 -8.87 -6.92
CA PRO A 63 3.31 -9.54 -8.21
C PRO A 63 1.98 -9.51 -8.97
N HIS A 64 2.05 -9.22 -10.27
CA HIS A 64 0.90 -9.25 -11.19
C HIS A 64 1.27 -10.09 -12.40
N ASP A 65 0.46 -11.11 -12.70
CA ASP A 65 0.73 -11.97 -13.86
C ASP A 65 0.39 -11.27 -15.17
N ASP A 66 -0.62 -10.39 -15.16
CA ASP A 66 -1.07 -9.71 -16.36
C ASP A 66 -0.12 -8.58 -16.80
N GLU A 67 0.34 -8.68 -18.05
CA GLU A 67 1.29 -7.73 -18.63
C GLU A 67 0.70 -6.31 -18.75
N TYR A 68 -0.62 -6.21 -18.95
CA TYR A 68 -1.31 -4.94 -19.07
C TYR A 68 -1.23 -4.11 -17.78
N THR A 69 -1.56 -4.69 -16.63
CA THR A 69 -1.47 -4.02 -15.32
C THR A 69 -0.02 -3.72 -14.97
N ARG A 70 0.91 -4.65 -15.21
CA ARG A 70 2.35 -4.40 -15.03
C ARG A 70 2.85 -3.20 -15.84
N SER A 71 2.55 -3.15 -17.13
CA SER A 71 2.93 -2.02 -18.00
C SER A 71 2.36 -0.69 -17.52
N ARG A 72 1.10 -0.67 -17.06
CA ARG A 72 0.48 0.54 -16.51
C ARG A 72 1.08 0.97 -15.17
N ILE A 73 1.46 0.02 -14.32
CA ILE A 73 2.20 0.31 -13.09
C ILE A 73 3.58 0.88 -13.44
N ASP A 74 4.33 0.24 -14.33
CA ASP A 74 5.66 0.71 -14.75
C ASP A 74 5.58 2.15 -15.29
N GLN A 75 4.59 2.44 -16.15
CA GLN A 75 4.32 3.81 -16.63
C GLN A 75 3.99 4.78 -15.49
N ALA A 76 3.14 4.36 -14.54
CA ALA A 76 2.78 5.20 -13.40
C ALA A 76 3.99 5.53 -12.53
N TYR A 77 4.98 4.64 -12.39
CA TYR A 77 6.19 4.91 -11.62
C TYR A 77 7.21 5.75 -12.40
N ALA A 78 7.36 5.52 -13.70
CA ALA A 78 8.31 6.23 -14.56
C ALA A 78 7.91 7.71 -14.80
N THR A 79 6.61 7.99 -14.92
CA THR A 79 6.10 9.29 -15.38
C THR A 79 6.24 10.41 -14.33
N PHE A 80 6.36 10.10 -13.03
CA PHE A 80 6.35 11.15 -12.01
C PHE A 80 7.74 11.68 -11.67
N PRO A 81 7.97 13.00 -11.79
CA PRO A 81 9.27 13.59 -11.46
C PRO A 81 9.45 13.85 -9.96
N TRP A 82 8.44 13.55 -9.11
CA TRP A 82 8.47 13.69 -7.64
C TRP A 82 9.03 15.05 -7.14
N ARG A 83 8.52 16.14 -7.72
CA ARG A 83 8.97 17.53 -7.48
C ARG A 83 8.33 18.19 -6.25
N GLY A 84 7.29 17.59 -5.67
CA GLY A 84 6.60 18.14 -4.49
C GLY A 84 5.26 17.47 -4.19
N GLY A 85 4.44 18.14 -3.37
CA GLY A 85 3.14 17.61 -2.91
C GLY A 85 2.14 17.30 -4.04
N TYR A 86 2.13 18.11 -5.09
CA TYR A 86 1.29 17.88 -6.28
C TYR A 86 1.65 16.57 -7.01
N SER A 87 2.94 16.21 -7.05
CA SER A 87 3.40 14.94 -7.66
C SER A 87 2.83 13.73 -6.92
N ALA A 88 2.72 13.79 -5.59
CA ALA A 88 2.14 12.70 -4.82
C ALA A 88 0.66 12.51 -5.16
N VAL A 89 -0.14 13.58 -5.22
CA VAL A 89 -1.58 13.48 -5.56
C VAL A 89 -1.80 12.82 -6.91
N ASN A 90 -1.05 13.25 -7.93
CA ASN A 90 -1.18 12.69 -9.27
C ASN A 90 -0.71 11.24 -9.32
N PHE A 91 0.36 10.88 -8.61
CA PHE A 91 0.83 9.50 -8.52
C PHE A 91 -0.26 8.54 -8.04
N TYR A 92 -0.91 8.80 -6.90
CA TYR A 92 -1.97 7.90 -6.42
C TYR A 92 -3.21 7.93 -7.30
N ASN A 93 -3.52 9.06 -7.95
CA ASN A 93 -4.59 9.10 -8.94
C ASN A 93 -4.25 8.21 -10.14
N HIS A 94 -3.00 8.15 -10.60
CA HIS A 94 -2.60 7.25 -11.68
C HIS A 94 -2.65 5.80 -11.24
N LEU A 95 -2.11 5.47 -10.05
CA LEU A 95 -2.20 4.12 -9.48
C LEU A 95 -3.64 3.64 -9.34
N LYS A 96 -4.56 4.50 -8.92
CA LYS A 96 -6.00 4.18 -8.89
C LYS A 96 -6.50 3.64 -10.23
N TYR A 97 -6.01 4.18 -11.33
CA TYR A 97 -6.44 3.77 -12.66
C TYR A 97 -5.68 2.54 -13.20
N THR A 98 -4.50 2.21 -12.68
CA THR A 98 -3.78 0.96 -13.03
C THR A 98 -4.49 -0.25 -12.44
N VAL A 99 -5.13 -0.11 -11.27
CA VAL A 99 -5.86 -1.19 -10.63
C VAL A 99 -7.17 -1.49 -11.39
N PRO A 100 -7.46 -2.76 -11.77
CA PRO A 100 -8.72 -3.15 -12.42
C PRO A 100 -9.93 -2.71 -11.60
N LYS A 101 -11.05 -2.32 -12.24
CA LYS A 101 -12.23 -1.79 -11.53
C LYS A 101 -12.81 -2.76 -10.50
N ARG A 102 -12.86 -4.06 -10.83
CA ARG A 102 -13.28 -5.14 -9.90
C ARG A 102 -12.33 -5.28 -8.73
N GLN A 103 -11.10 -4.81 -8.90
CA GLN A 103 -10.05 -4.79 -7.92
C GLN A 103 -9.86 -3.41 -7.29
N ARG A 104 -10.85 -2.51 -7.27
CA ARG A 104 -10.76 -1.26 -6.48
C ARG A 104 -11.55 -1.37 -5.18
N PRO A 105 -11.00 -0.93 -4.04
CA PRO A 105 -11.71 -0.96 -2.78
C PRO A 105 -12.94 -0.05 -2.89
N ALA A 106 -14.11 -0.60 -2.58
CA ALA A 106 -15.38 0.13 -2.55
C ALA A 106 -16.10 -0.15 -1.23
N ILE A 107 -16.87 0.81 -0.70
CA ILE A 107 -17.66 0.56 0.52
C ILE A 107 -18.85 -0.32 0.16
N LYS A 108 -18.98 -1.46 0.83
CA LYS A 108 -20.16 -2.34 0.79
C LYS A 108 -21.26 -1.83 1.71
N SER A 109 -20.88 -1.64 2.96
CA SER A 109 -21.78 -1.26 4.04
C SER A 109 -20.98 -0.46 5.07
N LEU A 110 -21.67 0.46 5.72
CA LEU A 110 -21.15 1.25 6.83
C LEU A 110 -22.20 1.17 7.93
N GLN A 111 -21.83 0.60 9.08
CA GLN A 111 -22.63 0.74 10.28
C GLN A 111 -21.94 1.72 11.21
N TYR A 112 -22.53 2.92 11.31
CA TYR A 112 -22.11 3.90 12.29
C TYR A 112 -22.89 3.69 13.60
N ALA A 113 -22.39 2.76 14.40
CA ALA A 113 -22.70 2.60 15.82
C ALA A 113 -21.34 2.55 16.55
N SER A 114 -21.30 2.82 17.85
CA SER A 114 -20.07 2.64 18.66
C SER A 114 -20.32 1.41 19.54
N PRO A 115 -19.78 0.22 19.19
CA PRO A 115 -18.90 -0.09 18.06
C PRO A 115 -19.64 -0.34 16.73
N GLY A 116 -18.94 -0.16 15.60
CA GLY A 116 -19.48 -0.25 14.24
C GLY A 116 -18.43 -0.74 13.24
N TRP A 117 -18.72 -0.66 11.93
CA TRP A 117 -17.74 -1.08 10.90
C TRP A 117 -17.89 -0.35 9.57
N ILE A 118 -16.77 -0.33 8.82
CA ILE A 118 -16.72 -0.11 7.37
C ILE A 118 -16.41 -1.46 6.72
N GLU A 119 -17.34 -1.99 5.92
CA GLU A 119 -17.13 -3.19 5.13
C GLU A 119 -16.79 -2.80 3.70
N LEU A 120 -15.70 -3.35 3.16
CA LEU A 120 -15.25 -3.09 1.80
C LEU A 120 -15.63 -4.25 0.87
N ILE A 121 -16.16 -3.94 -0.32
CA ILE A 121 -16.33 -4.86 -1.45
C ILE A 121 -15.02 -4.94 -2.21
N ALA A 122 -14.69 -6.19 -2.49
CA ALA A 122 -13.67 -6.63 -3.41
C ALA A 122 -12.24 -6.42 -2.93
N VAL A 123 -11.41 -7.13 -3.68
CA VAL A 123 -10.00 -6.90 -3.94
C VAL A 123 -9.02 -7.43 -2.92
N ALA A 124 -8.23 -8.41 -3.40
CA ALA A 124 -6.95 -8.84 -2.86
C ALA A 124 -6.93 -8.66 -1.34
N VAL A 125 -7.71 -9.49 -0.64
CA VAL A 125 -7.81 -9.45 0.82
C VAL A 125 -6.40 -9.40 1.46
N THR A 126 -5.43 -10.04 0.80
CA THR A 126 -4.00 -9.94 1.04
C THR A 126 -3.47 -8.50 1.16
N VAL A 127 -3.82 -7.59 0.25
CA VAL A 127 -3.44 -6.15 0.33
C VAL A 127 -3.96 -5.55 1.63
N SER A 128 -5.22 -5.76 1.96
CA SER A 128 -5.83 -5.21 3.18
C SER A 128 -5.16 -5.76 4.44
N PHE A 129 -4.80 -7.05 4.46
CA PHE A 129 -4.01 -7.65 5.54
C PHE A 129 -2.60 -7.05 5.64
N LEU A 130 -1.92 -6.81 4.52
CA LEU A 130 -0.61 -6.14 4.53
C LEU A 130 -0.73 -4.73 5.11
N ILE A 131 -1.76 -3.97 4.73
CA ILE A 131 -2.02 -2.64 5.30
C ILE A 131 -2.24 -2.73 6.81
N SER A 132 -3.10 -3.63 7.28
CA SER A 132 -3.34 -3.83 8.71
C SER A 132 -2.06 -4.17 9.47
N ARG A 133 -1.24 -5.09 8.94
CA ARG A 133 0.04 -5.47 9.54
C ARG A 133 0.99 -4.28 9.65
N VAL A 134 1.15 -3.50 8.58
CA VAL A 134 2.06 -2.34 8.59
C VAL A 134 1.52 -1.24 9.50
N VAL A 135 0.21 -0.96 9.48
CA VAL A 135 -0.40 0.02 10.39
C VAL A 135 -0.22 -0.39 11.85
N LYS A 136 -0.46 -1.65 12.20
CA LYS A 136 -0.23 -2.18 13.56
C LYS A 136 1.24 -2.10 13.96
N SER A 137 2.16 -2.43 13.06
CA SER A 137 3.60 -2.29 13.28
C SER A 137 3.99 -0.83 13.56
N VAL A 138 3.50 0.11 12.76
CA VAL A 138 3.76 1.54 12.94
C VAL A 138 3.09 2.07 14.22
N CYS A 139 1.92 1.57 14.62
CA CYS A 139 1.30 1.95 15.90
C CYS A 139 2.16 1.51 17.09
N ALA A 140 2.70 0.28 17.04
CA ALA A 140 3.53 -0.27 18.10
C ALA A 140 4.87 0.46 18.28
N SER A 141 5.36 1.14 17.24
CA SER A 141 6.65 1.85 17.23
C SER A 141 6.53 3.30 16.74
N ILE A 142 5.39 3.96 17.02
CA ILE A 142 5.03 5.23 16.36
C ILE A 142 6.07 6.34 16.54
N ASP A 143 6.68 6.45 17.72
CA ASP A 143 7.72 7.45 18.00
C ASP A 143 8.99 7.18 17.20
N ALA A 144 9.46 5.93 17.19
CA ALA A 144 10.62 5.51 16.41
C ALA A 144 10.37 5.73 14.90
N ALA A 145 9.21 5.31 14.39
CA ALA A 145 8.84 5.48 12.99
C ALA A 145 8.76 6.96 12.58
N ASN A 146 8.20 7.81 13.44
CA ASN A 146 8.16 9.26 13.22
C ASN A 146 9.56 9.88 13.26
N ASN A 147 10.44 9.43 14.16
CA ASN A 147 11.81 9.90 14.26
C ASN A 147 12.62 9.54 13.00
N THR A 148 12.55 8.28 12.54
CA THR A 148 13.17 7.86 11.27
C THR A 148 12.70 8.71 10.10
N TYR A 149 11.38 8.85 9.93
CA TYR A 149 10.81 9.71 8.89
C TYR A 149 11.33 11.15 8.98
N SER A 150 11.33 11.73 10.18
CA SER A 150 11.70 13.14 10.39
C SER A 150 13.19 13.38 10.15
N ASN A 151 14.04 12.44 10.54
CA ASN A 151 15.48 12.49 10.31
C ASN A 151 15.79 12.39 8.83
N ILE A 152 15.23 11.41 8.12
CA ILE A 152 15.40 11.26 6.66
C ILE A 152 14.91 12.51 5.94
N HIS A 153 13.74 13.03 6.30
CA HIS A 153 13.19 14.23 5.67
C HIS A 153 14.07 15.47 5.93
N ARG A 154 14.66 15.61 7.13
CA ARG A 154 15.60 16.68 7.46
C ARG A 154 16.87 16.59 6.62
N GLU A 155 17.49 15.41 6.56
CA GLU A 155 18.69 15.16 5.75
C GLU A 155 18.44 15.45 4.26
N LEU A 156 17.28 15.04 3.72
CA LEU A 156 16.90 15.41 2.35
C LEU A 156 16.74 16.92 2.17
N ALA A 157 16.27 17.65 3.18
CA ALA A 157 16.15 19.11 3.14
C ALA A 157 17.54 19.77 3.14
N ASP A 158 18.42 19.36 4.04
CA ASP A 158 19.76 19.91 4.22
C ASP A 158 20.63 19.67 2.98
N ARG A 159 20.50 18.48 2.38
CA ARG A 159 21.13 18.11 1.09
C ARG A 159 20.44 18.73 -0.12
N LYS A 160 19.36 19.50 0.09
CA LYS A 160 18.51 20.15 -0.93
C LYS A 160 17.83 19.17 -1.89
N LEU A 161 17.71 17.89 -1.54
CA LEU A 161 17.15 16.83 -2.38
C LEU A 161 15.61 16.83 -2.47
N LEU A 162 14.92 17.62 -1.63
CA LEU A 162 13.45 17.71 -1.63
C LEU A 162 12.87 18.40 -2.88
N ARG A 163 13.45 19.53 -3.29
CA ARG A 163 12.86 20.47 -4.27
C ARG A 163 13.41 20.36 -5.68
N ILE A 164 14.42 19.54 -5.89
CA ILE A 164 15.17 19.54 -7.15
C ILE A 164 14.45 18.68 -8.18
N GLU A 165 14.49 19.14 -9.44
CA GLU A 165 14.18 18.30 -10.60
C GLU A 165 15.13 17.12 -10.57
N VAL A 166 14.58 15.97 -10.22
CA VAL A 166 15.36 14.77 -9.87
C VAL A 166 16.40 14.45 -10.96
N GLU A 167 16.08 14.70 -12.22
CA GLU A 167 16.97 14.56 -13.39
C GLU A 167 18.27 15.39 -13.29
N LYS A 168 18.23 16.64 -12.82
CA LYS A 168 19.42 17.51 -12.79
C LYS A 168 20.39 17.12 -11.67
N LYS A 169 19.86 16.74 -10.50
CA LYS A 169 20.71 16.27 -9.41
C LYS A 169 21.09 14.81 -9.47
N GLU A 170 20.44 13.97 -10.27
CA GLU A 170 20.90 12.60 -10.50
C GLU A 170 22.27 12.57 -11.16
N LEU A 171 22.46 13.43 -12.18
CA LEU A 171 23.76 13.62 -12.84
C LEU A 171 24.80 14.25 -11.91
N GLU A 172 24.36 15.09 -10.97
CA GLU A 172 25.22 15.77 -9.98
C GLU A 172 25.25 15.04 -8.62
N LEU A 173 24.67 13.84 -8.50
CA LEU A 173 24.51 13.19 -7.21
C LEU A 173 25.86 12.61 -6.78
N LEU A 174 26.54 13.35 -5.91
CA LEU A 174 27.77 12.87 -5.30
C LEU A 174 27.54 11.51 -4.61
N GLN A 175 28.54 10.64 -4.67
CA GLN A 175 28.49 9.28 -4.11
C GLN A 175 27.91 9.24 -2.68
N HIS A 176 28.32 10.18 -1.82
CA HIS A 176 27.84 10.26 -0.44
C HIS A 176 26.32 10.51 -0.32
N ASN A 177 25.69 11.17 -1.29
CA ASN A 177 24.24 11.37 -1.30
C ASN A 177 23.53 10.13 -1.79
N LEU A 178 24.10 9.40 -2.76
CA LEU A 178 23.56 8.10 -3.20
C LEU A 178 23.58 7.09 -2.06
N ASP A 179 24.67 6.99 -1.31
CA ASP A 179 24.80 6.07 -0.18
C ASP A 179 23.77 6.39 0.90
N PHE A 180 23.60 7.67 1.23
CA PHE A 180 22.54 8.12 2.14
C PHE A 180 21.14 7.74 1.64
N VAL A 181 20.82 8.03 0.36
CA VAL A 181 19.48 7.75 -0.20
C VAL A 181 19.19 6.24 -0.19
N ARG A 182 20.18 5.41 -0.51
CA ARG A 182 20.05 3.94 -0.48
C ARG A 182 19.84 3.43 0.93
N GLY A 183 20.58 3.94 1.91
CA GLY A 183 20.36 3.62 3.33
C GLY A 183 18.96 4.01 3.78
N ALA A 184 18.53 5.24 3.47
CA ALA A 184 17.19 5.72 3.79
C ALA A 184 16.08 4.92 3.08
N ASN A 185 16.31 4.40 1.86
CA ASN A 185 15.38 3.49 1.20
C ASN A 185 15.20 2.19 1.98
N LEU A 186 16.29 1.61 2.52
CA LEU A 186 16.23 0.40 3.35
C LEU A 186 15.47 0.66 4.65
N GLU A 187 15.79 1.74 5.36
CA GLU A 187 15.09 2.13 6.60
C GLU A 187 13.59 2.33 6.38
N MET A 188 13.22 3.05 5.32
CA MET A 188 11.81 3.26 5.01
C MET A 188 11.11 1.98 4.53
N ALA A 189 11.80 1.13 3.77
CA ALA A 189 11.24 -0.15 3.35
C ALA A 189 10.98 -1.08 4.54
N GLU A 190 11.89 -1.11 5.53
CA GLU A 190 11.70 -1.85 6.77
C GLU A 190 10.46 -1.38 7.54
N LEU A 191 10.30 -0.06 7.73
CA LEU A 191 9.11 0.52 8.35
C LEU A 191 7.81 0.18 7.62
N LEU A 192 7.88 0.09 6.29
CA LEU A 192 6.74 -0.23 5.43
C LEU A 192 6.55 -1.75 5.23
N GLN A 193 7.41 -2.59 5.84
CA GLN A 193 7.49 -4.04 5.63
C GLN A 193 7.58 -4.44 4.14
N ILE A 194 8.30 -3.64 3.36
CA ILE A 194 8.59 -3.89 1.94
C ILE A 194 9.87 -4.75 1.86
N PRO A 195 9.82 -5.96 1.28
CA PRO A 195 10.99 -6.80 1.14
C PRO A 195 12.10 -6.12 0.34
N PRO A 196 13.40 -6.33 0.67
CA PRO A 196 14.51 -5.77 -0.10
C PRO A 196 14.47 -6.09 -1.60
N THR A 197 13.95 -7.26 -1.98
CA THR A 197 13.76 -7.66 -3.37
C THR A 197 12.80 -6.74 -4.13
N GLN A 198 11.79 -6.17 -3.46
CA GLN A 198 10.87 -5.21 -4.06
C GLN A 198 11.47 -3.81 -4.20
N ILE A 199 12.45 -3.44 -3.37
CA ILE A 199 13.13 -2.13 -3.50
C ILE A 199 13.84 -2.03 -4.85
N ALA A 200 14.55 -3.08 -5.25
CA ALA A 200 15.23 -3.14 -6.54
C ALA A 200 14.25 -2.98 -7.73
N GLU A 201 13.08 -3.62 -7.64
CA GLU A 201 12.03 -3.50 -8.65
C GLU A 201 11.44 -2.09 -8.70
N ILE A 202 11.17 -1.46 -7.55
CA ILE A 202 10.69 -0.08 -7.51
C ILE A 202 11.74 0.88 -8.08
N ASN A 203 13.01 0.71 -7.72
CA ASN A 203 14.12 1.47 -8.28
C ASN A 203 14.22 1.32 -9.80
N ARG A 204 14.02 0.11 -10.33
CA ARG A 204 13.95 -0.14 -11.78
C ARG A 204 12.80 0.66 -12.41
N ARG A 205 11.62 0.64 -11.80
CA ARG A 205 10.42 1.35 -12.32
C ARG A 205 10.55 2.86 -12.26
N THR A 206 11.16 3.40 -11.22
CA THR A 206 11.36 4.85 -11.07
C THR A 206 12.57 5.37 -11.85
N GLY A 207 13.52 4.49 -12.15
CA GLY A 207 14.85 4.83 -12.65
C GLY A 207 15.71 5.59 -11.63
N SER A 208 15.34 5.61 -10.35
CA SER A 208 15.91 6.53 -9.37
C SER A 208 15.72 6.11 -7.92
N ASP A 209 16.82 5.91 -7.20
CA ASP A 209 16.83 5.71 -5.75
C ASP A 209 16.13 6.87 -5.01
N LEU A 210 16.30 8.12 -5.47
CA LEU A 210 15.70 9.30 -4.84
C LEU A 210 14.19 9.37 -5.06
N LYS A 211 13.69 9.03 -6.26
CA LYS A 211 12.23 8.96 -6.49
C LYS A 211 11.60 7.86 -5.64
N THR A 212 12.25 6.70 -5.53
CA THR A 212 11.82 5.60 -4.65
C THR A 212 11.70 6.07 -3.20
N LEU A 213 12.71 6.76 -2.69
CA LEU A 213 12.68 7.29 -1.32
C LEU A 213 11.50 8.25 -1.12
N LYS A 214 11.27 9.14 -2.08
CA LYS A 214 10.13 10.08 -2.05
C LYS A 214 8.77 9.36 -2.08
N ILE A 215 8.66 8.24 -2.82
CA ILE A 215 7.48 7.36 -2.80
C ILE A 215 7.29 6.78 -1.41
N PHE A 216 8.33 6.18 -0.81
CA PHE A 216 8.24 5.59 0.51
C PHE A 216 7.84 6.60 1.58
N LEU A 217 8.45 7.78 1.59
CA LEU A 217 8.06 8.89 2.48
C LEU A 217 6.59 9.31 2.26
N SER A 218 6.13 9.29 1.02
CA SER A 218 4.74 9.60 0.67
C SER A 218 3.75 8.53 1.16
N VAL A 219 4.11 7.25 1.05
CA VAL A 219 3.31 6.12 1.56
C VAL A 219 3.27 6.16 3.08
N PHE A 220 4.41 6.33 3.75
CA PHE A 220 4.50 6.42 5.21
C PHE A 220 3.60 7.52 5.78
N ARG A 221 3.58 8.72 5.17
CA ARG A 221 2.68 9.80 5.62
C ARG A 221 1.20 9.39 5.67
N ARG A 222 0.76 8.51 4.78
CA ARG A 222 -0.62 8.01 4.72
C ARG A 222 -0.87 6.88 5.71
N ILE A 223 0.09 5.99 5.86
CA ILE A 223 0.07 4.97 6.92
C ILE A 223 0.01 5.64 8.29
N ARG A 224 0.76 6.72 8.49
CA ARG A 224 0.71 7.52 9.72
C ARG A 224 -0.68 8.10 9.99
N ILE A 225 -1.43 8.48 8.96
CA ILE A 225 -2.84 8.89 9.12
C ILE A 225 -3.64 7.69 9.65
N LEU A 226 -3.56 6.52 9.01
CA LEU A 226 -4.28 5.32 9.46
C LEU A 226 -3.89 4.91 10.89
N ALA A 227 -2.59 4.98 11.23
CA ALA A 227 -2.08 4.70 12.56
C ALA A 227 -2.60 5.69 13.61
N ASP A 228 -2.76 6.97 13.27
CA ASP A 228 -3.36 7.98 14.16
C ASP A 228 -4.83 7.65 14.47
N TYR A 229 -5.62 7.19 13.49
CA TYR A 229 -6.98 6.69 13.73
C TYR A 229 -6.98 5.48 14.66
N GLN A 230 -6.03 4.56 14.48
CA GLN A 230 -5.92 3.37 15.31
C GLN A 230 -5.49 3.66 16.74
N ASN A 231 -4.47 4.50 16.94
CA ASN A 231 -4.00 4.92 18.26
C ASN A 231 -5.05 5.74 19.03
N LYS A 232 -5.91 6.49 18.32
CA LYS A 232 -7.06 7.18 18.92
C LYS A 232 -8.24 6.25 19.24
N GLY A 233 -8.13 4.96 18.89
CA GLY A 233 -9.21 3.99 19.02
C GLY A 233 -10.42 4.28 18.13
N LYS A 234 -10.26 5.07 17.06
CA LYS A 234 -11.33 5.37 16.10
C LYS A 234 -11.51 4.27 15.07
N ALA A 235 -10.43 3.59 14.70
CA ALA A 235 -10.43 2.50 13.74
C ALA A 235 -9.57 1.33 14.25
N ASP A 236 -9.91 0.10 13.89
CA ASP A 236 -9.07 -1.09 14.08
C ASP A 236 -9.05 -1.83 12.74
N LEU A 237 -7.89 -1.77 12.10
CA LEU A 237 -7.66 -2.34 10.77
C LEU A 237 -7.32 -3.82 10.87
#